data_AF-A0A2D5GF61-F1
#
_entry.id   AF-A0A2D5GF61-F1
#
_cell.length_a   1.000
_cell.length_b   1.000
_cell.length_c   1.000
_cell.angle_alpha   90.00
_cell.angle_beta   90.00
_cell.angle_gamma   90.00
#
_symmetry.space_group_name_H-M   'P 1'
#
loop_
_entity.id
_entity.type
_entity.pdbx_description
1 polymer ?
#
loop_
_entity_poly.entity_id
_entity_poly.type
_entity_poly.pdbx_seq_one_letter_code
_entity_poly.pdbx_strand_id
1 'polypeptide(L)'
;MVSKKGSQAGSKFKSLIQEDINSTDPLRLLIAQAHFPVTATAEMGDSSDFASNQEYREHIASKLQPLWGDEFAAAFGSDEVNFTRIAQAIAAYEASFLFINNPFFDYIDGNSNSLTNDAKRGAVLFYTQAGCSGCHSGTFFSQERVRGPLYPQIGVNGANDGNEQGHFRIPSLLNVEITAPYGDKGVFQTLERVIQHYSDVNQSLSGFYANNETCSLPQFQHLTEEECRDIARDGEARVLALLSQQQPLQPGENRRRPVPPQGNGGPRGQGNPDDQNPPQGPDGQPGPDSLDPQLADQDGQRDQNIRRRFSQQEISYLAAFLRSLTDKEAKAGSNEIQALTPVRDGGPDGNQLDAIDRDGNAL
;
A
#
# COMPACT_ATOMS: atom_id res chain seq x y z
N MET A 1 37.51 17.34 16.07
CA MET A 1 36.46 18.11 15.36
C MET A 1 36.26 17.49 13.99
N VAL A 2 35.31 16.56 13.85
CA VAL A 2 34.78 16.12 12.55
C VAL A 2 33.26 16.05 12.72
N SER A 3 32.57 16.68 11.77
CA SER A 3 31.31 17.38 11.97
C SER A 3 30.07 16.51 11.79
N LYS A 4 29.04 16.78 12.60
CA LYS A 4 27.67 16.27 12.55
C LYS A 4 26.94 16.72 11.27
N LYS A 5 27.29 16.19 10.09
CA LYS A 5 26.59 16.55 8.82
C LYS A 5 25.43 15.62 8.41
N GLY A 6 25.32 14.41 8.96
CA GLY A 6 24.28 13.44 8.55
C GLY A 6 22.90 13.65 9.18
N SER A 7 22.80 14.25 10.38
CA SER A 7 21.54 14.38 11.13
C SER A 7 20.71 15.61 10.75
N GLN A 8 21.32 16.65 10.17
CA GLN A 8 20.60 17.86 9.78
C GLN A 8 19.86 17.73 8.45
N ALA A 9 20.32 16.89 7.51
CA ALA A 9 19.67 16.74 6.20
C ALA A 9 18.27 16.10 6.29
N GLY A 10 18.12 15.03 7.08
CA GLY A 10 16.82 14.38 7.31
C GLY A 10 15.84 15.23 8.14
N SER A 11 16.36 16.02 9.10
CA SER A 11 15.56 16.96 9.88
C SER A 11 15.07 18.15 9.05
N LYS A 12 15.87 18.60 8.08
CA LYS A 12 15.54 19.74 7.21
C LYS A 12 14.60 19.34 6.07
N PHE A 13 14.71 18.11 5.57
CA PHE A 13 13.74 17.54 4.62
C PHE A 13 12.34 17.41 5.23
N LYS A 14 12.27 16.91 6.47
CA LYS A 14 11.01 16.81 7.21
C LYS A 14 10.43 18.19 7.56
N SER A 15 11.25 19.24 7.71
CA SER A 15 10.75 20.60 7.96
C SER A 15 10.28 21.30 6.68
N LEU A 16 10.93 21.09 5.53
CA LEU A 16 10.55 21.73 4.26
C LEU A 16 9.20 21.24 3.74
N ILE A 17 8.99 19.92 3.69
CA ILE A 17 7.68 19.36 3.31
C ILE A 17 6.59 19.77 4.32
N GLN A 18 6.93 19.93 5.59
CA GLN A 18 5.97 20.31 6.63
C GLN A 18 5.66 21.82 6.65
N GLU A 19 6.60 22.67 6.22
CA GLU A 19 6.40 24.11 6.01
C GLU A 19 5.60 24.36 4.72
N ASP A 20 5.87 23.60 3.66
CA ASP A 20 5.19 23.71 2.37
C ASP A 20 3.80 23.07 2.36
N ILE A 21 3.58 22.02 3.16
CA ILE A 21 2.29 21.37 3.34
C ILE A 21 1.70 21.78 4.68
N ASN A 22 0.78 22.74 4.63
CA ASN A 22 0.07 23.21 5.82
C ASN A 22 -0.57 22.01 6.57
N SER A 23 -0.33 21.91 7.86
CA SER A 23 -0.91 20.85 8.71
C SER A 23 -2.44 20.81 8.70
N THR A 24 -3.12 21.89 8.28
CA THR A 24 -4.59 21.94 8.13
C THR A 24 -5.09 21.57 6.74
N ASP A 25 -4.20 21.35 5.77
CA ASP A 25 -4.60 20.97 4.41
C ASP A 25 -5.20 19.55 4.42
N PRO A 26 -6.46 19.37 3.97
CA PRO A 26 -7.12 18.06 3.97
C PRO A 26 -6.45 17.05 3.03
N LEU A 27 -5.67 17.52 2.04
CA LEU A 27 -5.01 16.69 1.03
C LEU A 27 -3.52 16.43 1.34
N ARG A 28 -3.02 16.90 2.49
CA ARG A 28 -1.60 16.82 2.88
C ARG A 28 -0.91 15.48 2.66
N LEU A 29 -1.62 14.36 2.87
CA LEU A 29 -1.06 13.02 2.69
C LEU A 29 -0.86 12.67 1.22
N LEU A 30 -1.80 13.06 0.36
CA LEU A 30 -1.69 12.89 -1.09
C LEU A 30 -0.60 13.81 -1.65
N ILE A 31 -0.54 15.05 -1.19
CA ILE A 31 0.53 16.00 -1.55
C ILE A 31 1.90 15.41 -1.17
N ALA A 32 2.04 14.89 0.05
CA ALA A 32 3.27 14.26 0.48
C ALA A 32 3.60 13.01 -0.35
N GLN A 33 2.60 12.18 -0.66
CA GLN A 33 2.79 10.97 -1.46
C GLN A 33 3.30 11.29 -2.87
N ALA A 34 2.77 12.33 -3.53
CA ALA A 34 3.17 12.74 -4.87
C ALA A 34 4.66 13.11 -5.01
N HIS A 35 5.37 13.35 -3.90
CA HIS A 35 6.81 13.65 -3.91
C HIS A 35 7.70 12.43 -4.07
N PHE A 36 7.24 11.22 -3.75
CA PHE A 36 8.11 10.04 -3.71
C PHE A 36 8.40 9.44 -5.10
N PRO A 37 7.37 9.14 -5.95
CA PRO A 37 7.58 8.39 -7.18
C PRO A 37 8.56 9.05 -8.15
N VAL A 38 8.48 10.39 -8.25
CA VAL A 38 9.33 11.19 -9.14
C VAL A 38 10.82 11.04 -8.84
N THR A 39 11.21 10.66 -7.63
CA THR A 39 12.63 10.52 -7.24
C THR A 39 13.05 9.09 -6.94
N ALA A 40 12.15 8.13 -7.17
CA ALA A 40 12.46 6.72 -6.99
C ALA A 40 12.99 6.16 -8.32
N THR A 41 14.27 5.74 -8.33
CA THR A 41 14.95 5.19 -9.51
C THR A 41 14.22 4.00 -10.13
N ALA A 42 13.55 3.19 -9.31
CA ALA A 42 12.76 2.05 -9.77
C ALA A 42 11.38 2.43 -10.34
N GLU A 43 10.98 3.71 -10.26
CA GLU A 43 9.69 4.22 -10.68
C GLU A 43 9.82 5.24 -11.82
N MET A 44 9.96 6.55 -11.51
CA MET A 44 9.87 7.61 -12.52
C MET A 44 11.19 8.33 -12.80
N GLY A 45 12.12 8.37 -11.84
CA GLY A 45 13.29 9.23 -11.99
C GLY A 45 14.41 8.93 -11.01
N ASP A 46 15.63 9.16 -11.48
CA ASP A 46 16.85 9.08 -10.67
C ASP A 46 17.40 10.48 -10.42
N SER A 47 17.46 10.88 -9.15
CA SER A 47 17.99 12.18 -8.74
C SER A 47 19.48 12.14 -8.39
N SER A 48 20.21 11.05 -8.71
CA SER A 48 21.63 10.87 -8.36
C SER A 48 22.55 11.98 -8.84
N ASP A 49 22.22 12.60 -9.99
CA ASP A 49 23.01 13.66 -10.62
C ASP A 49 22.69 15.07 -10.08
N PHE A 50 21.76 15.17 -9.13
CA PHE A 50 21.32 16.43 -8.51
C PHE A 50 21.82 16.49 -7.07
N ALA A 51 21.99 17.70 -6.52
CA ALA A 51 22.47 17.85 -5.15
C ALA A 51 21.42 17.39 -4.12
N SER A 52 20.15 17.30 -4.51
CA SER A 52 19.06 16.74 -3.69
C SER A 52 17.84 16.35 -4.51
N ASN A 53 16.97 15.51 -3.94
CA ASN A 53 15.65 15.21 -4.51
C ASN A 53 14.80 16.47 -4.70
N GLN A 54 14.98 17.51 -3.87
CA GLN A 54 14.26 18.77 -4.06
C GLN A 54 14.71 19.49 -5.32
N GLU A 55 16.03 19.54 -5.57
CA GLU A 55 16.56 20.17 -6.78
C GLU A 55 16.09 19.44 -8.04
N TYR A 56 16.05 18.10 -8.00
CA TYR A 56 15.48 17.31 -9.09
C TYR A 56 13.99 17.61 -9.34
N ARG A 57 13.20 17.73 -8.27
CA ARG A 57 11.78 18.11 -8.36
C ARG A 57 11.57 19.50 -8.96
N GLU A 58 12.36 20.49 -8.55
CA GLU A 58 12.30 21.82 -9.16
C GLU A 58 12.82 21.83 -10.60
N HIS A 59 13.77 20.94 -10.93
CA HIS A 59 14.18 20.73 -12.31
C HIS A 59 13.00 20.25 -13.18
N ILE A 60 12.21 19.26 -12.72
CA ILE A 60 10.96 18.85 -13.38
C ILE A 60 10.01 20.03 -13.51
N ALA A 61 9.78 20.79 -12.43
CA ALA A 61 8.89 21.95 -12.47
C ALA A 61 9.32 22.98 -13.52
N SER A 62 10.62 23.23 -13.65
CA SER A 62 11.18 24.15 -14.66
C SER A 62 10.92 23.70 -16.11
N LYS A 63 10.82 22.38 -16.35
CA LYS A 63 10.48 21.81 -17.65
C LYS A 63 8.99 21.97 -17.98
N LEU A 64 8.14 21.95 -16.96
CA LEU A 64 6.69 22.14 -17.11
C LEU A 64 6.28 23.61 -17.21
N GLN A 65 7.06 24.53 -16.63
CA GLN A 65 6.83 25.97 -16.64
C GLN A 65 6.42 26.56 -18.02
N PRO A 66 7.13 26.30 -19.14
CA PRO A 66 6.74 26.86 -20.44
C PRO A 66 5.50 26.21 -21.06
N LEU A 67 5.06 25.06 -20.54
CA LEU A 67 3.98 24.25 -21.10
C LEU A 67 2.66 24.38 -20.34
N TRP A 68 2.71 24.73 -19.04
CA TRP A 68 1.54 24.70 -18.13
C TRP A 68 1.28 26.02 -17.40
N GLY A 69 1.98 27.11 -17.76
CA GLY A 69 1.89 28.39 -17.05
C GLY A 69 0.47 28.96 -16.99
N ASP A 70 -0.30 28.85 -18.08
CA ASP A 70 -1.67 29.37 -18.14
C ASP A 70 -2.63 28.55 -17.24
N GLU A 71 -2.49 27.22 -17.22
CA GLU A 71 -3.26 26.33 -16.35
C GLU A 71 -2.94 26.59 -14.86
N PHE A 72 -1.68 26.82 -14.53
CA PHE A 72 -1.27 27.16 -13.16
C PHE A 72 -1.77 28.55 -12.76
N ALA A 73 -1.73 29.53 -13.67
CA ALA A 73 -2.32 30.85 -13.44
C ALA A 73 -3.82 30.75 -13.16
N ALA A 74 -4.54 29.92 -13.91
CA ALA A 74 -5.97 29.68 -13.71
C ALA A 74 -6.27 28.99 -12.36
N ALA A 75 -5.46 28.02 -11.94
CA ALA A 75 -5.69 27.24 -10.72
C ALA A 75 -5.21 27.94 -9.44
N PHE A 76 -4.05 28.60 -9.49
CA PHE A 76 -3.35 29.16 -8.32
C PHE A 76 -3.28 30.69 -8.31
N GLY A 77 -3.76 31.36 -9.36
CA GLY A 77 -3.66 32.83 -9.50
C GLY A 77 -2.27 33.33 -9.85
N SER A 78 -1.36 32.42 -10.24
CA SER A 78 0.02 32.71 -10.62
C SER A 78 0.52 31.65 -11.59
N ASP A 79 1.23 32.07 -12.64
CA ASP A 79 1.83 31.21 -13.66
C ASP A 79 3.07 30.45 -13.17
N GLU A 80 3.54 30.71 -11.96
CA GLU A 80 4.67 30.02 -11.35
C GLU A 80 4.37 28.52 -11.18
N VAL A 81 5.22 27.71 -11.80
CA VAL A 81 5.22 26.25 -11.68
C VAL A 81 6.38 25.85 -10.77
N ASN A 82 6.05 25.39 -9.57
CA ASN A 82 6.98 24.75 -8.64
C ASN A 82 6.44 23.38 -8.23
N PHE A 83 7.29 22.54 -7.67
CA PHE A 83 6.88 21.15 -7.41
C PHE A 83 5.78 21.02 -6.35
N THR A 84 5.72 21.93 -5.38
CA THR A 84 4.64 21.96 -4.38
C THR A 84 3.27 22.14 -5.04
N ARG A 85 3.14 23.06 -5.99
CA ARG A 85 1.90 23.26 -6.75
C ARG A 85 1.57 22.08 -7.67
N ILE A 86 2.58 21.44 -8.25
CA ILE A 86 2.40 20.18 -9.00
C ILE A 86 1.82 19.10 -8.09
N ALA A 87 2.40 18.89 -6.91
CA ALA A 87 1.92 17.92 -5.94
C ALA A 87 0.50 18.24 -5.44
N GLN A 88 0.17 19.52 -5.25
CA GLN A 88 -1.19 19.96 -4.93
C GLN A 88 -2.19 19.66 -6.05
N ALA A 89 -1.80 19.89 -7.32
CA ALA A 89 -2.64 19.59 -8.46
C ALA A 89 -2.90 18.08 -8.61
N ILE A 90 -1.86 17.24 -8.42
CA ILE A 90 -1.98 15.78 -8.40
C ILE A 90 -2.93 15.34 -7.27
N ALA A 91 -2.72 15.84 -6.06
CA ALA A 91 -3.54 15.49 -4.91
C ALA A 91 -5.02 15.91 -5.08
N ALA A 92 -5.27 17.08 -5.67
CA ALA A 92 -6.62 17.55 -5.97
C ALA A 92 -7.30 16.67 -7.02
N TYR A 93 -6.57 16.24 -8.04
CA TYR A 93 -7.06 15.31 -9.04
C TYR A 93 -7.43 13.95 -8.42
N GLU A 94 -6.52 13.35 -7.63
CA GLU A 94 -6.77 12.09 -6.93
C GLU A 94 -7.98 12.16 -6.00
N ALA A 95 -8.14 13.28 -5.27
CA ALA A 95 -9.28 13.51 -4.38
C ALA A 95 -10.61 13.69 -5.12
N SER A 96 -10.59 14.06 -6.40
CA SER A 96 -11.79 14.23 -7.22
C SER A 96 -12.30 12.92 -7.85
N PHE A 97 -11.46 11.89 -7.93
CA PHE A 97 -11.72 10.67 -8.70
C PHE A 97 -12.28 9.53 -7.83
N LEU A 98 -13.46 9.76 -7.24
CA LEU A 98 -14.12 8.80 -6.36
C LEU A 98 -15.17 7.96 -7.11
N PHE A 99 -14.77 6.78 -7.58
CA PHE A 99 -15.69 5.79 -8.15
C PHE A 99 -16.29 4.90 -7.05
N ILE A 100 -17.49 5.28 -6.60
CA ILE A 100 -18.17 4.63 -5.47
C ILE A 100 -19.60 4.20 -5.80
N ASN A 101 -20.09 4.45 -7.01
CA ASN A 101 -21.43 4.09 -7.46
C ASN A 101 -21.49 2.62 -7.89
N ASN A 102 -21.64 1.72 -6.91
CA ASN A 102 -21.56 0.27 -7.12
C ASN A 102 -22.87 -0.47 -6.78
N PRO A 103 -23.09 -1.67 -7.34
CA PRO A 103 -24.30 -2.46 -7.11
C PRO A 103 -24.63 -2.77 -5.64
N PHE A 104 -23.63 -2.86 -4.77
CA PHE A 104 -23.87 -3.11 -3.34
C PHE A 104 -24.49 -1.91 -2.64
N PHE A 105 -24.02 -0.69 -2.91
CA PHE A 105 -24.65 0.50 -2.33
C PHE A 105 -26.05 0.74 -2.91
N ASP A 106 -26.27 0.51 -4.21
CA ASP A 106 -27.62 0.51 -4.80
C ASP A 106 -28.58 -0.43 -4.02
N TYR A 107 -28.08 -1.60 -3.61
CA TYR A 107 -28.86 -2.59 -2.86
C TYR A 107 -29.22 -2.10 -1.46
N ILE A 108 -28.25 -1.48 -0.76
CA ILE A 108 -28.47 -0.87 0.55
C ILE A 108 -29.51 0.26 0.46
N ASP A 109 -29.47 1.04 -0.62
CA ASP A 109 -30.41 2.15 -0.87
C ASP A 109 -31.81 1.68 -1.33
N GLY A 110 -32.04 0.37 -1.36
CA GLY A 110 -33.36 -0.24 -1.56
C GLY A 110 -33.59 -0.82 -2.95
N ASN A 111 -32.62 -0.74 -3.86
CA ASN A 111 -32.70 -1.43 -5.15
C ASN A 111 -32.37 -2.91 -4.98
N SER A 112 -33.35 -3.71 -4.55
CA SER A 112 -33.15 -5.14 -4.27
C SER A 112 -32.67 -5.98 -5.47
N ASN A 113 -32.74 -5.43 -6.69
CA ASN A 113 -32.38 -6.08 -7.94
C ASN A 113 -30.95 -5.76 -8.42
N SER A 114 -30.23 -4.85 -7.75
CA SER A 114 -28.85 -4.53 -8.13
C SER A 114 -27.86 -5.66 -7.82
N LEU A 115 -28.16 -6.52 -6.83
CA LEU A 115 -27.36 -7.70 -6.51
C LEU A 115 -27.97 -9.00 -7.01
N THR A 116 -27.12 -9.86 -7.55
CA THR A 116 -27.46 -11.27 -7.82
C THR A 116 -27.66 -12.04 -6.53
N ASN A 117 -28.37 -13.18 -6.59
CA ASN A 117 -28.54 -14.04 -5.40
C ASN A 117 -27.21 -14.57 -4.86
N ASP A 118 -26.23 -14.79 -5.74
CA ASP A 118 -24.89 -15.25 -5.35
C ASP A 118 -24.10 -14.15 -4.65
N ALA A 119 -24.17 -12.91 -5.14
CA ALA A 119 -23.59 -11.76 -4.44
C ALA A 119 -24.25 -11.54 -3.07
N LYS A 120 -25.56 -11.73 -2.94
CA LYS A 120 -26.27 -11.68 -1.65
C LYS A 120 -25.78 -12.76 -0.68
N ARG A 121 -25.60 -14.00 -1.14
CA ARG A 121 -25.02 -15.10 -0.33
C ARG A 121 -23.58 -14.77 0.07
N GLY A 122 -22.80 -14.22 -0.84
CA GLY A 122 -21.44 -13.75 -0.59
C GLY A 122 -21.38 -12.67 0.48
N ALA A 123 -22.26 -11.66 0.40
CA ALA A 123 -22.38 -10.61 1.40
C ALA A 123 -22.67 -11.20 2.79
N VAL A 124 -23.63 -12.13 2.89
CA VAL A 124 -23.94 -12.81 4.16
C VAL A 124 -22.70 -13.52 4.71
N LEU A 125 -21.97 -14.28 3.89
CA LEU A 125 -20.73 -14.94 4.31
C LEU A 125 -19.68 -13.93 4.78
N PHE A 126 -19.45 -12.88 3.98
CA PHE A 126 -18.47 -11.83 4.24
C PHE A 126 -18.69 -11.14 5.59
N TYR A 127 -19.94 -10.79 5.91
CA TYR A 127 -20.29 -10.09 7.14
C TYR A 127 -20.41 -11.00 8.37
N THR A 128 -20.49 -12.32 8.20
CA THR A 128 -20.71 -13.25 9.31
C THR A 128 -19.56 -14.24 9.47
N GLN A 129 -19.68 -15.42 8.87
CA GLN A 129 -18.86 -16.59 9.18
C GLN A 129 -17.48 -16.51 8.52
N ALA A 130 -17.30 -15.78 7.43
CA ALA A 130 -16.01 -15.70 6.75
C ALA A 130 -15.00 -14.80 7.47
N GLY A 131 -15.46 -13.95 8.41
CA GLY A 131 -14.61 -13.05 9.19
C GLY A 131 -14.03 -11.86 8.40
N CYS A 132 -14.32 -11.73 7.11
CA CYS A 132 -13.78 -10.68 6.24
C CYS A 132 -14.10 -9.27 6.76
N SER A 133 -15.34 -9.05 7.20
CA SER A 133 -15.81 -7.78 7.75
C SER A 133 -15.12 -7.36 9.05
N GLY A 134 -14.47 -8.28 9.76
CA GLY A 134 -13.67 -7.95 10.95
C GLY A 134 -12.50 -7.02 10.64
N CYS A 135 -11.98 -7.10 9.42
CA CYS A 135 -10.91 -6.23 8.91
C CYS A 135 -11.45 -5.23 7.87
N HIS A 136 -12.30 -5.69 6.96
CA HIS A 136 -12.84 -4.91 5.84
C HIS A 136 -14.27 -4.41 6.13
N SER A 137 -14.39 -3.31 6.87
CA SER A 137 -15.67 -2.73 7.27
C SER A 137 -15.78 -1.24 6.94
N GLY A 138 -16.96 -0.65 7.22
CA GLY A 138 -17.25 0.73 6.88
C GLY A 138 -17.51 0.94 5.39
N THR A 139 -17.69 2.20 4.99
CA THR A 139 -17.99 2.62 3.61
C THR A 139 -16.87 2.31 2.63
N PHE A 140 -15.61 2.31 3.09
CA PHE A 140 -14.45 1.98 2.27
C PHE A 140 -14.05 0.51 2.33
N PHE A 141 -14.75 -0.32 3.12
CA PHE A 141 -14.34 -1.70 3.38
C PHE A 141 -12.89 -1.81 3.86
N SER A 142 -12.46 -0.83 4.66
CA SER A 142 -11.16 -0.75 5.31
C SER A 142 -11.30 0.04 6.61
N GLN A 143 -10.54 -0.39 7.62
CA GLN A 143 -10.35 0.33 8.87
C GLN A 143 -8.98 1.01 8.96
N GLU A 144 -8.20 0.98 7.88
CA GLU A 144 -6.85 1.57 7.80
C GLU A 144 -5.84 1.04 8.83
N ARG A 145 -6.15 -0.13 9.40
CA ARG A 145 -5.27 -0.88 10.29
C ARG A 145 -4.20 -1.61 9.48
N VAL A 146 -3.14 -2.01 10.15
CA VAL A 146 -2.02 -2.76 9.57
C VAL A 146 -2.02 -4.21 10.07
N ARG A 147 -1.74 -5.18 9.18
CA ARG A 147 -1.57 -6.61 9.52
C ARG A 147 -0.58 -7.29 8.58
N GLY A 148 0.01 -8.40 9.01
CA GLY A 148 0.72 -9.31 8.12
C GLY A 148 2.18 -9.58 8.49
N PRO A 149 3.04 -9.93 7.52
CA PRO A 149 2.69 -10.26 6.13
C PRO A 149 1.70 -11.43 6.07
N LEU A 150 0.69 -11.34 5.20
CA LEU A 150 -0.31 -12.41 4.99
C LEU A 150 -0.15 -13.10 3.64
N TYR A 151 0.34 -12.39 2.63
CA TYR A 151 0.59 -12.93 1.30
C TYR A 151 2.02 -13.47 1.15
N PRO A 152 2.26 -14.34 0.15
CA PRO A 152 3.61 -14.67 -0.28
C PRO A 152 4.43 -13.41 -0.53
N GLN A 153 5.57 -13.32 0.15
CA GLN A 153 6.56 -12.29 -0.07
C GLN A 153 7.58 -12.78 -1.09
N ILE A 154 7.93 -11.90 -2.04
CA ILE A 154 8.86 -12.14 -3.15
C ILE A 154 9.62 -10.84 -3.49
N GLY A 155 10.74 -10.97 -4.17
CA GLY A 155 11.55 -9.85 -4.65
C GLY A 155 12.59 -9.36 -3.65
N VAL A 156 13.48 -8.49 -4.13
CA VAL A 156 14.52 -7.86 -3.30
C VAL A 156 13.85 -7.04 -2.20
N ASN A 157 14.22 -7.29 -0.95
CA ASN A 157 13.57 -6.70 0.24
C ASN A 157 12.09 -7.04 0.43
N GLY A 158 11.51 -8.01 -0.28
CA GLY A 158 10.11 -8.43 -0.04
C GLY A 158 9.84 -8.90 1.39
N ALA A 159 10.90 -9.19 2.16
CA ALA A 159 10.80 -9.47 3.58
C ALA A 159 10.81 -8.23 4.48
N ASN A 160 11.14 -7.02 4.01
CA ASN A 160 11.50 -5.87 4.85
C ASN A 160 10.86 -4.53 4.42
N ASP A 161 9.74 -4.58 3.73
CA ASP A 161 9.06 -3.42 3.14
C ASP A 161 7.67 -3.14 3.72
N GLY A 162 7.25 -3.90 4.73
CA GLY A 162 6.19 -3.52 5.63
C GLY A 162 6.63 -2.45 6.64
N ASN A 163 5.76 -2.12 7.59
CA ASN A 163 6.14 -1.26 8.72
C ASN A 163 7.20 -1.93 9.62
N GLU A 164 7.52 -1.35 10.78
CA GLU A 164 8.51 -1.92 11.73
C GLU A 164 8.22 -3.37 12.14
N GLN A 165 6.97 -3.83 12.04
CA GLN A 165 6.52 -5.19 12.34
C GLN A 165 6.40 -6.06 11.06
N GLY A 166 6.65 -5.51 9.88
CA GLY A 166 6.41 -6.13 8.58
C GLY A 166 4.93 -6.18 8.19
N HIS A 167 4.10 -5.35 8.81
CA HIS A 167 2.66 -5.30 8.53
C HIS A 167 2.37 -4.30 7.41
N PHE A 168 1.30 -4.58 6.67
CA PHE A 168 0.78 -3.73 5.60
C PHE A 168 -0.59 -3.21 5.95
N ARG A 169 -0.92 -2.01 5.47
CA ARG A 169 -2.25 -1.41 5.60
C ARG A 169 -3.27 -2.29 4.87
N ILE A 170 -4.39 -2.54 5.51
CA ILE A 170 -5.53 -3.24 4.91
C ILE A 170 -6.11 -2.31 3.84
N PRO A 171 -6.13 -2.71 2.56
CA PRO A 171 -6.64 -1.85 1.50
C PRO A 171 -8.17 -1.79 1.50
N SER A 172 -8.70 -0.74 0.89
CA SER A 172 -10.12 -0.67 0.49
C SER A 172 -10.47 -1.84 -0.45
N LEU A 173 -11.71 -2.31 -0.38
CA LEU A 173 -12.26 -3.29 -1.33
C LEU A 173 -13.14 -2.65 -2.42
N LEU A 174 -13.29 -1.32 -2.42
CA LEU A 174 -13.97 -0.63 -3.51
C LEU A 174 -13.17 -0.82 -4.81
N ASN A 175 -13.88 -1.14 -5.89
CA ASN A 175 -13.31 -1.40 -7.22
C ASN A 175 -12.32 -2.57 -7.29
N VAL A 176 -12.31 -3.46 -6.28
CA VAL A 176 -11.32 -4.53 -6.21
C VAL A 176 -11.38 -5.49 -7.39
N GLU A 177 -12.49 -5.63 -8.10
CA GLU A 177 -12.58 -6.54 -9.26
C GLU A 177 -11.59 -6.21 -10.38
N ILE A 178 -11.26 -4.93 -10.54
CA ILE A 178 -10.51 -4.42 -11.70
C ILE A 178 -9.07 -4.04 -11.34
N THR A 179 -8.60 -4.41 -10.15
CA THR A 179 -7.26 -4.07 -9.66
C THR A 179 -6.35 -5.28 -9.55
N ALA A 180 -6.62 -6.34 -10.32
CA ALA A 180 -5.68 -7.45 -10.43
C ALA A 180 -4.35 -6.97 -11.01
N PRO A 181 -3.21 -7.57 -10.62
CA PRO A 181 -3.08 -8.66 -9.65
C PRO A 181 -3.17 -8.20 -8.18
N TYR A 182 -3.43 -9.15 -7.28
CA TYR A 182 -3.75 -8.95 -5.87
C TYR A 182 -2.61 -9.33 -4.92
N GLY A 183 -2.68 -8.76 -3.71
CA GLY A 183 -1.64 -8.83 -2.69
C GLY A 183 -0.61 -7.72 -2.87
N ASP A 184 0.16 -7.44 -1.82
CA ASP A 184 1.17 -6.37 -1.79
C ASP A 184 2.33 -6.57 -2.78
N LYS A 185 2.44 -7.78 -3.36
CA LYS A 185 3.38 -8.14 -4.43
C LYS A 185 2.71 -8.57 -5.74
N GLY A 186 1.39 -8.45 -5.86
CA GLY A 186 0.66 -8.86 -7.06
C GLY A 186 0.79 -10.36 -7.38
N VAL A 187 0.79 -11.21 -6.34
CA VAL A 187 1.06 -12.66 -6.48
C VAL A 187 -0.17 -13.48 -6.87
N PHE A 188 -1.38 -12.94 -6.75
CA PHE A 188 -2.61 -13.64 -7.13
C PHE A 188 -3.36 -12.93 -8.25
N GLN A 189 -3.75 -13.64 -9.29
CA GLN A 189 -4.38 -13.04 -10.48
C GLN A 189 -5.90 -12.89 -10.37
N THR A 190 -6.55 -13.59 -9.42
CA THR A 190 -8.01 -13.64 -9.31
C THR A 190 -8.48 -13.43 -7.87
N LEU A 191 -9.68 -12.87 -7.71
CA LEU A 191 -10.34 -12.76 -6.40
C LEU A 191 -10.55 -14.13 -5.78
N GLU A 192 -10.90 -15.14 -6.57
CA GLU A 192 -11.05 -16.52 -6.12
C GLU A 192 -9.76 -17.05 -5.49
N ARG A 193 -8.59 -16.77 -6.09
CA ARG A 193 -7.29 -17.19 -5.54
C ARG A 193 -6.98 -16.49 -4.21
N VAL A 194 -7.37 -15.22 -4.06
CA VAL A 194 -7.27 -14.47 -2.80
C VAL A 194 -8.17 -15.07 -1.72
N ILE A 195 -9.44 -15.36 -2.05
CA ILE A 195 -10.39 -15.95 -1.09
C ILE A 195 -9.94 -17.37 -0.72
N GLN A 196 -9.45 -18.15 -1.68
CA GLN A 196 -8.87 -19.47 -1.44
C GLN A 196 -7.64 -19.37 -0.52
N HIS A 197 -6.80 -18.35 -0.68
CA HIS A 197 -5.69 -18.08 0.23
C HIS A 197 -6.19 -17.84 1.67
N TYR A 198 -7.18 -16.99 1.88
CA TYR A 198 -7.74 -16.74 3.22
C TYR A 198 -8.52 -17.92 3.82
N SER A 199 -8.99 -18.82 2.97
CA SER A 199 -9.65 -20.06 3.36
C SER A 199 -8.73 -20.98 4.19
N ASP A 200 -7.45 -21.04 3.81
CA ASP A 200 -6.36 -21.71 4.55
C ASP A 200 -5.01 -21.06 4.20
N VAL A 201 -4.64 -20.01 4.96
CA VAL A 201 -3.46 -19.19 4.71
C VAL A 201 -2.18 -20.03 4.79
N ASN A 202 -2.10 -20.92 5.79
CA ASN A 202 -0.92 -21.77 5.99
C ASN A 202 -0.72 -22.71 4.81
N GLN A 203 -1.77 -23.44 4.41
CA GLN A 203 -1.70 -24.34 3.27
C GLN A 203 -1.38 -23.58 1.98
N SER A 204 -2.00 -22.40 1.78
CA SER A 204 -1.75 -21.58 0.60
C SER A 204 -0.30 -21.07 0.53
N LEU A 205 0.30 -20.67 1.66
CA LEU A 205 1.68 -20.16 1.68
C LEU A 205 2.67 -21.28 1.46
N SER A 206 2.54 -22.40 2.18
CA SER A 206 3.39 -23.58 1.96
C SER A 206 3.29 -24.10 0.54
N GLY A 207 2.08 -24.14 -0.04
CA GLY A 207 1.86 -24.54 -1.43
C GLY A 207 2.53 -23.61 -2.44
N PHE A 208 2.40 -22.30 -2.24
CA PHE A 208 3.00 -21.31 -3.14
C PHE A 208 4.50 -21.51 -3.30
N TYR A 209 5.23 -21.63 -2.17
CA TYR A 209 6.68 -21.79 -2.20
C TYR A 209 7.12 -23.19 -2.65
N ALA A 210 6.46 -24.26 -2.14
CA ALA A 210 6.81 -25.63 -2.51
C ALA A 210 6.64 -25.90 -4.01
N ASN A 211 5.59 -25.35 -4.62
CA ASN A 211 5.29 -25.52 -6.04
C ASN A 211 6.00 -24.49 -6.94
N ASN A 212 6.83 -23.60 -6.38
CA ASN A 212 7.48 -22.52 -7.11
C ASN A 212 6.49 -21.65 -7.92
N GLU A 213 5.34 -21.30 -7.33
CA GLU A 213 4.28 -20.53 -7.99
C GLU A 213 4.77 -19.17 -8.49
N THR A 214 5.85 -18.62 -7.93
CA THR A 214 6.57 -17.44 -8.45
C THR A 214 6.86 -17.55 -9.94
N CYS A 215 7.27 -18.73 -10.43
CA CYS A 215 7.61 -18.93 -11.84
C CYS A 215 6.39 -19.01 -12.76
N SER A 216 5.19 -19.16 -12.19
CA SER A 216 3.93 -19.10 -12.94
C SER A 216 3.40 -17.67 -13.08
N LEU A 217 3.98 -16.70 -12.38
CA LEU A 217 3.57 -15.30 -12.45
C LEU A 217 3.93 -14.71 -13.83
N PRO A 218 3.03 -13.97 -14.51
CA PRO A 218 3.26 -13.44 -15.85
C PRO A 218 4.58 -12.68 -15.99
N GLN A 219 4.94 -11.89 -14.98
CA GLN A 219 6.16 -11.09 -14.97
C GLN A 219 7.46 -11.89 -14.86
N PHE A 220 7.41 -13.18 -14.49
CA PHE A 220 8.59 -14.03 -14.28
C PHE A 220 8.64 -15.24 -15.21
N GLN A 221 7.72 -15.35 -16.17
CA GLN A 221 7.71 -16.47 -17.14
C GLN A 221 8.96 -16.55 -18.01
N HIS A 222 9.74 -15.48 -18.08
CA HIS A 222 11.01 -15.41 -18.82
C HIS A 222 12.22 -15.93 -18.02
N LEU A 223 12.05 -16.20 -16.72
CA LEU A 223 13.10 -16.65 -15.83
C LEU A 223 13.17 -18.17 -15.74
N THR A 224 14.33 -18.69 -15.36
CA THR A 224 14.51 -20.10 -15.01
C THR A 224 13.88 -20.44 -13.66
N GLU A 225 13.62 -21.72 -13.42
CA GLU A 225 13.09 -22.18 -12.13
C GLU A 225 13.96 -21.78 -10.94
N GLU A 226 15.29 -21.76 -11.11
CA GLU A 226 16.25 -21.39 -10.06
C GLU A 226 16.17 -19.89 -9.76
N GLU A 227 16.13 -19.04 -10.78
CA GLU A 227 15.98 -17.58 -10.62
C GLU A 227 14.64 -17.24 -9.92
N CYS A 228 13.56 -17.93 -10.27
CA CYS A 228 12.27 -17.78 -9.60
C CYS A 228 12.34 -18.13 -8.09
N ARG A 229 13.07 -19.20 -7.75
CA ARG A 229 13.27 -19.59 -6.34
C ARG A 229 14.09 -18.54 -5.60
N ASP A 230 15.14 -18.03 -6.23
CA ASP A 230 15.97 -17.00 -5.64
C ASP A 230 15.19 -15.70 -5.36
N ILE A 231 14.29 -15.30 -6.26
CA ILE A 231 13.37 -14.17 -6.05
C ILE A 231 12.48 -14.38 -4.81
N ALA A 232 12.04 -15.61 -4.55
CA ALA A 232 11.13 -15.92 -3.44
C ALA A 232 11.83 -16.24 -2.11
N ARG A 233 13.13 -16.56 -2.17
CA ARG A 233 13.90 -17.18 -1.06
C ARG A 233 13.82 -16.39 0.24
N ASP A 234 14.07 -15.09 0.18
CA ASP A 234 14.10 -14.24 1.38
C ASP A 234 12.69 -14.07 1.98
N GLY A 235 11.66 -14.03 1.14
CA GLY A 235 10.28 -13.93 1.55
C GLY A 235 9.76 -15.22 2.19
N GLU A 236 10.09 -16.39 1.63
CA GLU A 236 9.72 -17.71 2.16
C GLU A 236 10.20 -17.87 3.60
N ALA A 237 11.50 -17.66 3.84
CA ALA A 237 12.11 -17.83 5.14
C ALA A 237 11.42 -16.96 6.21
N ARG A 238 11.11 -15.70 5.89
CA ARG A 238 10.42 -14.79 6.82
C ARG A 238 8.98 -15.20 7.06
N VAL A 239 8.21 -15.42 6.01
CA VAL A 239 6.77 -15.69 6.12
C VAL A 239 6.54 -16.99 6.89
N LEU A 240 7.25 -18.07 6.55
CA LEU A 240 7.11 -19.34 7.25
C LEU A 240 7.59 -19.26 8.72
N ALA A 241 8.61 -18.45 9.02
CA ALA A 241 9.05 -18.22 10.38
C ALA A 241 8.01 -17.44 11.22
N LEU A 242 7.26 -16.52 10.61
CA LEU A 242 6.18 -15.81 11.30
C LEU A 242 4.96 -16.70 11.51
N LEU A 243 4.62 -17.56 10.54
CA LEU A 243 3.54 -18.54 10.69
C LEU A 243 3.81 -19.53 11.82
N SER A 244 5.04 -20.05 11.93
CA SER A 244 5.40 -21.00 13.00
C SER A 244 5.31 -20.36 14.40
N GLN A 245 5.63 -19.06 14.52
CA GLN A 245 5.50 -18.32 15.76
C GLN A 245 4.04 -18.05 16.16
N GLN A 246 3.10 -18.12 15.23
CA GLN A 246 1.66 -17.93 15.49
C GLN A 246 0.94 -19.25 15.82
N GLN A 247 1.60 -20.41 15.67
CA GLN A 247 1.04 -21.69 16.08
C GLN A 247 0.94 -21.79 17.62
N PRO A 248 -0.06 -22.53 18.15
CA PRO A 248 -0.12 -22.81 19.59
C PRO A 248 1.17 -23.53 20.01
N LEU A 249 1.79 -23.07 21.10
CA LEU A 249 2.95 -23.74 21.68
C LEU A 249 2.57 -25.18 22.04
N GLN A 250 3.43 -26.14 21.71
CA GLN A 250 3.25 -27.48 22.27
C GLN A 250 3.38 -27.41 23.80
N PRO A 251 2.67 -28.25 24.57
CA PRO A 251 2.78 -28.24 26.02
C PRO A 251 4.24 -28.43 26.46
N GLY A 252 4.84 -27.36 27.01
CA GLY A 252 6.23 -27.36 27.49
C GLY A 252 7.21 -26.45 26.75
N GLU A 253 6.82 -25.81 25.64
CA GLU A 253 7.69 -24.86 24.92
C GLU A 253 7.49 -23.41 25.42
N ASN A 254 8.58 -22.71 25.72
CA ASN A 254 8.58 -21.28 26.06
C ASN A 254 9.04 -20.43 24.86
N ARG A 255 8.20 -19.48 24.42
CA ARG A 255 8.56 -18.50 23.36
C ARG A 255 9.61 -17.52 23.91
N ARG A 256 10.84 -17.57 23.41
CA ARG A 256 11.80 -16.45 23.56
C ARG A 256 11.56 -15.46 22.43
N ARG A 257 11.36 -14.18 22.75
CA ARG A 257 11.32 -13.12 21.73
C ARG A 257 12.66 -13.10 20.98
N PRO A 258 12.67 -13.07 19.64
CA PRO A 258 13.89 -12.83 18.89
C PRO A 258 14.46 -11.47 19.30
N VAL A 259 15.73 -11.44 19.67
CA VAL A 259 16.48 -10.18 19.84
C VAL A 259 16.85 -9.73 18.43
N PRO A 260 16.51 -8.50 18.00
CA PRO A 260 16.94 -8.01 16.70
C PRO A 260 18.48 -8.04 16.63
N PRO A 261 19.08 -8.27 15.45
CA PRO A 261 20.52 -8.29 15.31
C PRO A 261 21.11 -6.97 15.82
N GLN A 262 21.99 -7.06 16.82
CA GLN A 262 22.66 -5.90 17.38
C GLN A 262 23.53 -5.27 16.31
N GLY A 263 23.12 -4.11 15.80
CA GLY A 263 23.98 -3.23 15.03
C GLY A 263 25.20 -2.84 15.87
N ASN A 264 26.38 -2.90 15.26
CA ASN A 264 27.67 -2.62 15.89
C ASN A 264 27.65 -1.33 16.73
N GLY A 265 28.17 -1.45 17.95
CA GLY A 265 28.11 -0.42 18.98
C GLY A 265 28.88 0.87 18.65
N GLY A 266 28.24 2.00 18.98
CA GLY A 266 28.87 3.31 19.21
C GLY A 266 28.57 3.78 20.65
N PRO A 267 29.42 4.62 21.26
CA PRO A 267 29.56 4.70 22.71
C PRO A 267 28.38 5.38 23.42
N ARG A 268 28.01 4.81 24.57
CA ARG A 268 27.00 5.30 25.52
C ARG A 268 27.34 6.73 25.96
N GLY A 269 26.50 7.69 25.58
CA GLY A 269 26.45 9.03 26.14
C GLY A 269 25.73 9.01 27.48
N GLN A 270 26.40 9.55 28.50
CA GLN A 270 25.91 9.71 29.87
C GLN A 270 24.67 10.63 29.90
N GLY A 271 23.71 10.29 30.77
CA GLY A 271 22.49 11.06 30.97
C GLY A 271 22.74 12.46 31.48
N ASN A 272 21.84 13.38 31.11
CA ASN A 272 21.76 14.70 31.72
C ASN A 272 20.39 14.84 32.40
N PRO A 273 20.33 15.21 33.69
CA PRO A 273 19.11 15.29 34.47
C PRO A 273 18.59 16.72 34.47
N ASP A 274 17.87 17.12 33.42
CA ASP A 274 17.11 18.37 33.43
C ASP A 274 16.02 18.29 32.35
N ASP A 275 14.89 17.70 32.72
CA ASP A 275 13.60 18.01 32.08
C ASP A 275 12.54 18.03 33.17
N GLN A 276 12.35 19.23 33.73
CA GLN A 276 11.25 19.56 34.60
C GLN A 276 9.99 19.77 33.75
N ASN A 277 8.99 18.96 34.03
CA ASN A 277 7.67 18.94 33.41
C ASN A 277 6.90 20.27 33.65
N PRO A 278 6.24 20.89 32.64
CA PRO A 278 5.21 21.90 32.88
C PRO A 278 3.77 21.32 32.78
N PRO A 279 2.75 22.05 33.28
CA PRO A 279 1.57 21.46 33.90
C PRO A 279 0.45 21.05 32.93
N GLN A 280 -0.30 20.04 33.36
CA GLN A 280 -1.53 19.55 32.72
C GLN A 280 -2.64 20.61 32.79
N GLY A 281 -3.16 21.00 31.62
CA GLY A 281 -4.48 21.65 31.49
C GLY A 281 -5.60 20.61 31.34
N PRO A 282 -6.84 20.94 31.74
CA PRO A 282 -7.95 19.99 31.75
C PRO A 282 -8.63 19.85 30.37
N ASP A 283 -9.41 18.78 30.24
CA ASP A 283 -10.39 18.49 29.18
C ASP A 283 -9.89 17.79 27.90
N GLY A 284 -9.64 16.48 28.06
CA GLY A 284 -10.35 15.40 27.36
C GLY A 284 -10.69 15.55 25.88
N GLN A 285 -9.75 15.18 25.00
CA GLN A 285 -9.99 14.27 23.87
C GLN A 285 -8.70 13.48 23.57
N PRO A 286 -8.75 12.14 23.38
CA PRO A 286 -7.57 11.42 22.93
C PRO A 286 -7.32 11.72 21.45
N GLY A 287 -6.13 12.22 21.14
CA GLY A 287 -5.64 12.37 19.77
C GLY A 287 -5.39 11.01 19.10
N PRO A 288 -5.14 10.99 17.78
CA PRO A 288 -5.17 9.78 16.94
C PRO A 288 -4.05 8.74 17.20
N ASP A 289 -3.18 8.95 18.20
CA ASP A 289 -1.99 8.10 18.45
C ASP A 289 -2.07 7.22 19.70
N SER A 290 -3.20 7.16 20.40
CA SER A 290 -3.37 6.17 21.48
C SER A 290 -3.97 4.86 20.96
N LEU A 291 -3.15 4.04 20.30
CA LEU A 291 -3.49 2.62 20.10
C LEU A 291 -3.43 1.91 21.45
N ASP A 292 -4.59 1.64 22.04
CA ASP A 292 -4.73 0.80 23.22
C ASP A 292 -4.18 -0.62 22.93
N PRO A 293 -3.08 -1.06 23.60
CA PRO A 293 -2.52 -2.39 23.42
C PRO A 293 -3.49 -3.52 23.77
N GLN A 294 -4.54 -3.25 24.56
CA GLN A 294 -5.54 -4.24 24.97
C GLN A 294 -6.54 -4.59 23.85
N LEU A 295 -6.58 -3.83 22.75
CA LEU A 295 -7.38 -4.20 21.58
C LEU A 295 -6.72 -5.30 20.74
N ALA A 296 -5.39 -5.49 20.84
CA ALA A 296 -4.67 -6.54 20.13
C ALA A 296 -4.97 -7.94 20.69
N ASP A 297 -5.22 -8.05 22.00
CA ASP A 297 -5.55 -9.33 22.65
C ASP A 297 -7.01 -9.77 22.44
N GLN A 298 -7.90 -8.87 21.99
CA GLN A 298 -9.30 -9.21 21.69
C GLN A 298 -9.49 -9.88 20.32
N ASP A 299 -8.53 -9.75 19.40
CA ASP A 299 -8.58 -10.41 18.09
C ASP A 299 -8.40 -11.93 18.20
N GLY A 300 -7.60 -12.40 19.17
CA GLY A 300 -7.33 -13.83 19.38
C GLY A 300 -8.54 -14.64 19.88
N GLN A 301 -9.51 -14.01 20.55
CA GLN A 301 -10.74 -14.68 20.99
C GLN A 301 -11.87 -14.64 19.93
N ARG A 302 -11.83 -13.69 18.98
CA ARG A 302 -12.81 -13.62 17.86
C ARG A 302 -12.56 -14.67 16.76
N ASP A 303 -11.35 -15.21 16.68
CA ASP A 303 -10.94 -16.17 15.64
C ASP A 303 -11.64 -17.55 15.75
N GLN A 304 -12.18 -17.93 16.93
CA GLN A 304 -12.75 -19.27 17.13
C GLN A 304 -14.07 -19.54 16.37
N ASN A 305 -14.76 -18.48 15.95
CA ASN A 305 -16.02 -18.56 15.18
C ASN A 305 -15.85 -18.25 13.69
N ILE A 306 -14.62 -17.98 13.23
CA ILE A 306 -14.35 -17.73 11.82
C ILE A 306 -14.27 -19.07 11.09
N ARG A 307 -15.18 -19.26 10.13
CA ARG A 307 -15.21 -20.42 9.27
C ARG A 307 -14.04 -20.36 8.30
N ARG A 308 -13.20 -21.39 8.35
CA ARG A 308 -12.11 -21.65 7.40
C ARG A 308 -12.51 -22.78 6.46
N ARG A 309 -11.72 -23.01 5.40
CA ARG A 309 -11.93 -24.10 4.42
C ARG A 309 -13.26 -24.01 3.68
N PHE A 310 -13.49 -22.86 3.04
CA PHE A 310 -14.61 -22.62 2.13
C PHE A 310 -14.64 -23.65 0.99
N SER A 311 -15.85 -24.08 0.64
CA SER A 311 -16.09 -24.83 -0.59
C SER A 311 -15.91 -23.93 -1.82
N GLN A 312 -15.75 -24.54 -3.01
CA GLN A 312 -15.67 -23.76 -4.26
C GLN A 312 -16.89 -22.88 -4.52
N GLN A 313 -18.07 -23.34 -4.10
CA GLN A 313 -19.30 -22.57 -4.21
C GLN A 313 -19.31 -21.34 -3.28
N GLU A 314 -18.72 -21.45 -2.10
CA GLU A 314 -18.62 -20.32 -1.16
C GLU A 314 -17.56 -19.30 -1.62
N ILE A 315 -16.46 -19.79 -2.20
CA ILE A 315 -15.46 -18.94 -2.86
C ILE A 315 -16.12 -18.14 -3.99
N SER A 316 -16.94 -18.78 -4.84
CA SER A 316 -17.62 -18.08 -5.92
C SER A 316 -18.66 -17.07 -5.43
N TYR A 317 -19.37 -17.36 -4.33
CA TYR A 317 -20.27 -16.40 -3.69
C TYR A 317 -19.52 -15.17 -3.15
N LEU A 318 -18.43 -15.39 -2.40
CA LEU A 318 -17.61 -14.30 -1.88
C LEU A 318 -17.02 -13.46 -3.02
N ALA A 319 -16.53 -14.09 -4.08
CA ALA A 319 -16.03 -13.38 -5.25
C ALA A 319 -17.14 -12.56 -5.93
N ALA A 320 -18.34 -13.12 -6.10
CA ALA A 320 -19.49 -12.39 -6.65
C ALA A 320 -19.87 -11.17 -5.80
N PHE A 321 -19.74 -11.25 -4.48
CA PHE A 321 -19.92 -10.09 -3.61
C PHE A 321 -18.82 -9.04 -3.80
N LEU A 322 -17.55 -9.43 -3.81
CA LEU A 322 -16.44 -8.48 -4.03
C LEU A 322 -16.55 -7.76 -5.38
N ARG A 323 -16.99 -8.45 -6.44
CA ARG A 323 -17.28 -7.84 -7.75
C ARG A 323 -18.35 -6.76 -7.68
N SER A 324 -19.36 -6.94 -6.81
CA SER A 324 -20.42 -5.96 -6.62
C SER A 324 -19.97 -4.66 -5.94
N LEU A 325 -18.73 -4.58 -5.47
CA LEU A 325 -18.12 -3.38 -4.88
C LEU A 325 -17.44 -2.48 -5.93
N THR A 326 -17.51 -2.85 -7.21
CA THR A 326 -16.93 -2.10 -8.31
C THR A 326 -17.96 -1.19 -8.95
N ASP A 327 -17.61 0.09 -9.08
CA ASP A 327 -18.37 1.06 -9.84
C ASP A 327 -18.30 0.71 -11.33
N LYS A 328 -19.42 0.79 -12.04
CA LYS A 328 -19.50 0.45 -13.47
C LYS A 328 -18.72 1.41 -14.35
N GLU A 329 -18.52 2.64 -13.89
CA GLU A 329 -17.72 3.65 -14.59
C GLU A 329 -16.23 3.57 -14.24
N ALA A 330 -15.86 2.82 -13.19
CA ALA A 330 -14.46 2.52 -12.93
C ALA A 330 -13.91 1.59 -14.02
N LYS A 331 -12.98 2.11 -14.82
CA LYS A 331 -12.39 1.39 -15.95
C LYS A 331 -10.90 1.22 -15.70
N ALA A 332 -10.45 -0.02 -15.56
CA ALA A 332 -9.02 -0.33 -15.57
C ALA A 332 -8.43 0.07 -16.92
N GLY A 333 -7.32 0.82 -16.90
CA GLY A 333 -6.66 1.30 -18.11
C GLY A 333 -7.49 2.31 -18.92
N SER A 334 -8.33 3.12 -18.27
CA SER A 334 -9.07 4.18 -18.97
C SER A 334 -8.13 5.20 -19.64
N ASN A 335 -8.63 5.76 -20.74
CA ASN A 335 -7.90 6.57 -21.71
C ASN A 335 -7.53 7.96 -21.20
N GLU A 336 -8.20 8.50 -20.18
CA GLU A 336 -7.93 9.87 -19.71
C GLU A 336 -6.51 10.00 -19.14
N ILE A 337 -6.03 8.96 -18.46
CA ILE A 337 -4.64 8.88 -17.97
C ILE A 337 -3.75 8.23 -19.02
N GLN A 338 -4.19 7.16 -19.70
CA GLN A 338 -3.38 6.51 -20.75
C GLN A 338 -3.03 7.41 -21.93
N ALA A 339 -3.89 8.36 -22.31
CA ALA A 339 -3.57 9.34 -23.35
C ALA A 339 -2.51 10.36 -22.89
N LEU A 340 -2.31 10.50 -21.58
CA LEU A 340 -1.29 11.35 -20.95
C LEU A 340 -0.07 10.56 -20.48
N THR A 341 -0.15 9.23 -20.46
CA THR A 341 0.94 8.33 -20.06
C THR A 341 1.53 7.75 -21.33
N PRO A 342 2.80 8.05 -21.65
CA PRO A 342 3.47 7.43 -22.78
C PRO A 342 3.35 5.91 -22.74
N VAL A 343 3.18 5.29 -23.91
CA VAL A 343 3.12 3.83 -24.01
C VAL A 343 4.43 3.27 -23.49
N ARG A 344 4.37 2.55 -22.36
CA ARG A 344 5.52 1.87 -21.76
C ARG A 344 5.94 0.73 -22.70
N ASP A 345 7.09 0.85 -23.37
CA ASP A 345 7.56 -0.17 -24.32
C ASP A 345 8.12 -1.44 -23.65
N GLY A 346 8.26 -1.43 -22.32
CA GLY A 346 8.63 -2.60 -21.53
C GLY A 346 9.93 -3.26 -22.03
N GLY A 347 10.83 -2.47 -22.60
CA GLY A 347 12.00 -2.97 -23.32
C GLY A 347 13.00 -3.73 -22.42
N PRO A 348 13.60 -4.83 -22.92
CA PRO A 348 14.72 -5.53 -22.27
C PRO A 348 16.04 -4.73 -22.26
N ASP A 349 16.02 -3.47 -22.66
CA ASP A 349 17.16 -2.54 -22.73
C ASP A 349 17.21 -1.52 -21.58
N GLY A 350 16.19 -1.49 -20.72
CA GLY A 350 16.24 -0.80 -19.42
C GLY A 350 16.13 0.72 -19.46
N ASN A 351 15.60 1.32 -20.54
CA ASN A 351 15.34 2.75 -20.59
C ASN A 351 13.84 3.04 -20.59
N GLN A 352 13.39 3.97 -19.74
CA GLN A 352 12.07 4.59 -19.82
C GLN A 352 12.26 6.05 -20.24
N LEU A 353 12.48 6.30 -21.53
CA LEU A 353 12.81 7.66 -22.03
C LEU A 353 12.17 8.02 -23.39
N ASP A 354 11.28 7.22 -23.95
CA ASP A 354 10.60 7.52 -25.21
C ASP A 354 9.22 8.19 -25.00
N ALA A 355 9.07 8.94 -23.90
CA ALA A 355 7.90 9.76 -23.67
C ALA A 355 7.74 10.77 -24.81
N ILE A 356 6.58 10.80 -25.48
CA ILE A 356 6.29 11.76 -26.56
C ILE A 356 5.17 12.73 -26.16
N ASP A 357 5.30 14.00 -26.55
CA ASP A 357 4.27 15.01 -26.37
C ASP A 357 3.07 14.78 -27.31
N ARG A 358 2.03 15.62 -27.18
CA ARG A 358 0.82 15.54 -28.03
C ARG A 358 1.09 15.78 -29.52
N ASP A 359 2.23 16.36 -29.86
CA ASP A 359 2.67 16.66 -31.23
C ASP A 359 3.66 15.60 -31.76
N GLY A 360 3.98 14.58 -30.96
CA GLY A 360 4.85 13.46 -31.32
C GLY A 360 6.36 13.72 -31.13
N ASN A 361 6.75 14.78 -30.41
CA ASN A 361 8.15 15.04 -30.07
C ASN A 361 8.55 14.30 -28.80
N ALA A 362 9.79 13.80 -28.74
CA ALA A 362 10.35 13.23 -27.51
C ALA A 362 10.41 14.30 -26.39
N LEU A 363 9.96 13.93 -25.19
CA LEU A 363 9.90 14.76 -23.98
C LEU A 363 11.23 14.81 -23.22
#